data_AF-A0A7S2THZ8-F1
#
_entry.id   AF-A0A7S2THZ8-F1
#
_cell.length_a   1.000
_cell.length_b   1.000
_cell.length_c   1.000
_cell.angle_alpha   90.00
_cell.angle_beta   90.00
_cell.angle_gamma   90.00
#
_symmetry.space_group_name_H-M   'P 1'
#
loop_
_entity.id
_entity.type
_entity.pdbx_description
1 polymer ?
#
loop_
_entity_poly.entity_id
_entity_poly.type
_entity_poly.pdbx_seq_one_letter_code
_entity_poly.pdbx_strand_id
1 'polypeptide(L)'
;REMASSIYRSLQGVPRGSKGARMMATARPVGMVQEVMAMKDELTAWRHDFHMHPELSFEETRTAGLVAERLRSWGIDVTTGIAKTGVVGTLRGKHRIPDGKNVPSIGLRADMDALEMTEETNAPHKSLTPGKFHGCGHDGHTTMLLGAAKHLAASRDFCGDVHFIFQPAEEVYGGGRVMVEEEKLFEKFPCDMVYGIHNWPLLPEGVISARVGPIMASNDEFNITVKGHGGHAAMPHLTTDPIVISAQVVSALQGMVSRHTDPLDSAVVSVTQFRAGTDAYNVIPD
;
A
#
# COMPACT_ATOMS: atom_id res chain seq x y z
N ARG A 1 9.93 35.98 -28.31
CA ARG A 1 11.02 35.09 -28.79
C ARG A 1 12.40 35.53 -28.24
N GLU A 2 12.47 36.05 -27.01
CA GLU A 2 13.76 36.45 -26.41
C GLU A 2 13.76 36.45 -24.86
N MET A 3 13.02 35.54 -24.23
CA MET A 3 13.05 35.37 -22.76
C MET A 3 13.06 33.89 -22.33
N ALA A 4 13.45 32.99 -23.24
CA ALA A 4 13.58 31.54 -22.99
C ALA A 4 15.03 31.02 -23.18
N SER A 5 16.00 31.90 -23.48
CA SER A 5 17.41 31.54 -23.72
C SER A 5 18.33 31.74 -22.50
N SER A 6 17.82 32.30 -21.39
CA SER A 6 18.65 32.67 -20.23
C SER A 6 18.73 31.59 -19.14
N ILE A 7 17.85 30.59 -19.16
CA ILE A 7 17.79 29.54 -18.12
C ILE A 7 18.53 28.26 -18.56
N TYR A 8 18.81 28.11 -19.86
CA TYR A 8 19.47 26.92 -20.41
C TYR A 8 21.02 27.02 -20.46
N ARG A 9 21.63 28.13 -20.03
CA ARG A 9 23.09 28.35 -20.06
C ARG A 9 23.79 28.31 -18.69
N SER A 10 23.10 28.01 -17.60
CA SER A 10 23.74 27.83 -16.27
C SER A 10 24.12 26.37 -15.95
N LEU A 11 23.85 25.42 -16.84
CA LEU A 11 24.13 23.98 -16.64
C LEU A 11 25.37 23.43 -17.37
N GLN A 12 26.25 24.27 -17.91
CA GLN A 12 27.49 23.83 -18.58
C GLN A 12 28.80 24.32 -17.93
N GLY A 13 28.78 24.62 -16.63
CA GLY A 13 29.93 25.17 -15.90
C GLY A 13 30.62 24.23 -14.91
N VAL A 14 30.60 22.90 -15.09
CA VAL A 14 31.31 21.99 -14.16
C VAL A 14 32.76 21.79 -14.62
N PRO A 15 33.78 22.23 -13.86
CA PRO A 15 35.17 21.99 -14.21
C PRO A 15 35.53 20.51 -14.02
N ARG A 16 36.20 19.92 -15.02
CA ARG A 16 36.83 18.61 -14.91
C ARG A 16 38.13 18.71 -14.10
N GLY A 17 38.13 18.07 -12.94
CA GLY A 17 39.31 17.45 -12.32
C GLY A 17 40.04 18.26 -11.24
N SER A 18 40.04 17.76 -10.00
CA SER A 18 41.23 17.10 -9.44
C SER A 18 41.03 16.58 -8.01
N LYS A 19 41.50 15.35 -7.82
CA LYS A 19 42.16 14.78 -6.61
C LYS A 19 41.40 14.78 -5.28
N GLY A 20 40.98 13.56 -4.89
CA GLY A 20 41.34 13.04 -3.56
C GLY A 20 40.38 13.30 -2.41
N ALA A 21 39.12 12.88 -2.52
CA ALA A 21 38.33 12.54 -1.34
C ALA A 21 38.16 11.02 -1.32
N ARG A 22 39.00 10.36 -0.53
CA ARG A 22 38.87 8.93 -0.22
C ARG A 22 37.62 8.79 0.63
N MET A 23 36.44 8.59 0.03
CA MET A 23 35.31 8.04 0.77
C MET A 23 35.78 6.69 1.32
N MET A 24 35.95 6.62 2.64
CA MET A 24 36.01 5.33 3.31
C MET A 24 34.67 4.65 3.05
N ALA A 25 34.64 3.77 2.05
CA ALA A 25 33.60 2.77 1.94
C ALA A 25 33.69 1.91 3.21
N THR A 26 32.82 2.19 4.19
CA THR A 26 32.60 1.26 5.29
C THR A 26 32.16 -0.06 4.67
N ALA A 27 32.89 -1.13 4.94
CA ALA A 27 32.70 -2.48 4.40
C ALA A 27 31.40 -3.17 4.90
N ARG A 28 30.26 -2.46 4.91
CA ARG A 28 28.97 -2.89 5.47
C ARG A 28 27.91 -3.41 4.48
N PRO A 29 27.87 -3.06 3.17
CA PRO A 29 26.76 -3.53 2.32
C PRO A 29 26.80 -5.04 2.06
N VAL A 30 28.00 -5.61 1.88
CA VAL A 30 28.15 -7.05 1.59
C VAL A 30 27.81 -7.89 2.83
N GLY A 31 28.19 -7.44 4.03
CA GLY A 31 27.89 -8.14 5.29
C GLY A 31 26.39 -8.24 5.56
N MET A 32 25.66 -7.12 5.47
CA MET A 32 24.22 -7.08 5.69
C MET A 32 23.45 -8.03 4.77
N VAL A 33 23.77 -8.04 3.47
CA VAL A 33 23.10 -8.94 2.52
C VAL A 33 23.35 -10.39 2.88
N GLN A 34 24.58 -10.78 3.23
CA GLN A 34 24.88 -12.16 3.63
C GLN A 34 24.17 -12.55 4.94
N GLU A 35 24.09 -11.63 5.91
CA GLU A 35 23.38 -11.85 7.17
C GLU A 35 21.88 -12.05 6.95
N VAL A 36 21.27 -11.28 6.05
CA VAL A 36 19.85 -11.46 5.69
C VAL A 36 19.64 -12.75 4.90
N MET A 37 20.53 -13.07 3.96
CA MET A 37 20.47 -14.33 3.20
C MET A 37 20.61 -15.56 4.09
N ALA A 38 21.34 -15.47 5.21
CA ALA A 38 21.41 -16.53 6.20
C ALA A 38 20.06 -16.82 6.90
N MET A 39 19.11 -15.88 6.88
CA MET A 39 17.75 -16.06 7.40
C MET A 39 16.75 -16.53 6.35
N LYS A 40 17.18 -16.77 5.09
CA LYS A 40 16.28 -17.03 3.95
C LYS A 40 15.25 -18.14 4.22
N ASP A 41 15.68 -19.28 4.75
CA ASP A 41 14.78 -20.43 4.95
C ASP A 41 13.73 -20.14 6.03
N GLU A 42 14.12 -19.43 7.08
CA GLU A 42 13.22 -19.00 8.15
C GLU A 42 12.22 -17.95 7.64
N LEU A 43 12.67 -16.95 6.87
CA LEU A 43 11.79 -15.95 6.26
C LEU A 43 10.82 -16.63 5.27
N THR A 44 11.30 -17.59 4.49
CA THR A 44 10.47 -18.37 3.58
C THR A 44 9.40 -19.15 4.34
N ALA A 45 9.76 -19.78 5.46
CA ALA A 45 8.82 -20.50 6.30
C ALA A 45 7.75 -19.57 6.89
N TRP A 46 8.12 -18.35 7.32
CA TRP A 46 7.15 -17.37 7.82
C TRP A 46 6.22 -16.89 6.72
N ARG A 47 6.74 -16.56 5.53
CA ARG A 47 5.91 -16.17 4.40
C ARG A 47 4.91 -17.27 4.06
N HIS A 48 5.36 -18.51 3.92
CA HIS A 48 4.47 -19.65 3.64
C HIS A 48 3.44 -19.84 4.75
N ASP A 49 3.80 -19.66 6.03
CA ASP A 49 2.86 -19.73 7.14
C ASP A 49 1.77 -18.66 7.05
N PHE A 50 2.13 -17.40 6.81
CA PHE A 50 1.16 -16.32 6.60
C PHE A 50 0.29 -16.58 5.37
N HIS A 51 0.90 -17.02 4.26
CA HIS A 51 0.22 -17.34 3.01
C HIS A 51 -0.84 -18.44 3.17
N MET A 52 -0.54 -19.48 3.94
CA MET A 52 -1.47 -20.58 4.21
C MET A 52 -2.63 -20.19 5.14
N HIS A 53 -2.47 -19.13 5.95
CA HIS A 53 -3.44 -18.71 6.95
C HIS A 53 -3.88 -17.23 6.76
N PRO A 54 -4.45 -16.88 5.60
CA PRO A 54 -4.84 -15.51 5.31
C PRO A 54 -6.03 -15.07 6.18
N GLU A 55 -5.96 -13.83 6.66
CA GLU A 55 -7.02 -13.16 7.42
C GLU A 55 -7.43 -11.87 6.71
N LEU A 56 -8.71 -11.50 6.78
CA LEU A 56 -9.24 -10.33 6.08
C LEU A 56 -8.94 -9.04 6.85
N SER A 57 -9.17 -7.91 6.19
CA SER A 57 -9.08 -6.58 6.77
C SER A 57 -9.77 -6.48 8.14
N PHE A 58 -9.02 -6.06 9.16
CA PHE A 58 -9.42 -5.97 10.57
C PHE A 58 -9.70 -7.29 11.32
N GLU A 59 -9.47 -8.44 10.68
CA GLU A 59 -9.60 -9.78 11.25
C GLU A 59 -8.25 -10.49 11.44
N GLU A 60 -7.13 -9.81 11.19
CA GLU A 60 -5.74 -10.31 11.15
C GLU A 60 -5.17 -10.67 12.53
N THR A 61 -5.98 -11.31 13.38
CA THR A 61 -5.69 -11.58 14.80
C THR A 61 -4.51 -12.53 14.99
N ARG A 62 -4.43 -13.62 14.21
CA ARG A 62 -3.34 -14.59 14.25
C ARG A 62 -2.05 -13.96 13.74
N THR A 63 -2.14 -13.28 12.61
CA THR A 63 -1.01 -12.61 11.96
C THR A 63 -0.41 -11.55 12.87
N ALA A 64 -1.25 -10.67 13.42
CA ALA A 64 -0.84 -9.65 14.38
C ALA A 64 -0.22 -10.25 15.65
N GLY A 65 -0.81 -11.32 16.19
CA GLY A 65 -0.28 -12.03 17.36
C GLY A 65 1.13 -12.57 17.12
N LEU A 66 1.33 -13.24 15.99
CA LEU A 66 2.60 -13.80 15.55
C LEU A 66 3.67 -12.75 15.25
N VAL A 67 3.28 -11.61 14.68
CA VAL A 67 4.17 -10.45 14.49
C VAL A 67 4.62 -9.91 15.85
N ALA A 68 3.66 -9.64 16.74
CA ALA A 68 3.93 -9.08 18.05
C ALA A 68 4.82 -9.99 18.92
N GLU A 69 4.58 -11.31 18.90
CA GLU A 69 5.39 -12.30 19.60
C GLU A 69 6.85 -12.27 19.11
N ARG A 70 7.07 -12.31 17.80
CA ARG A 70 8.42 -12.29 17.22
C ARG A 70 9.16 -11.01 17.58
N LEU A 71 8.53 -9.85 17.42
CA LEU A 71 9.13 -8.56 17.76
C LEU A 71 9.53 -8.51 19.25
N ARG A 72 8.64 -8.93 20.16
CA ARG A 72 8.93 -9.00 21.60
C ARG A 72 10.11 -9.94 21.90
N SER A 73 10.21 -11.06 21.20
CA SER A 73 11.32 -12.02 21.38
C SER A 73 12.70 -11.41 21.07
N TRP A 74 12.75 -10.35 20.25
CA TRP A 74 13.98 -9.63 19.92
C TRP A 74 14.21 -8.38 20.78
N GLY A 75 13.42 -8.19 21.84
CA GLY A 75 13.52 -7.04 22.74
C GLY A 75 13.06 -5.72 22.12
N ILE A 76 12.22 -5.79 21.08
CA ILE A 76 11.55 -4.62 20.50
C ILE A 76 10.36 -4.26 21.39
N ASP A 77 10.14 -2.96 21.62
CA ASP A 77 8.97 -2.48 22.37
C ASP A 77 7.73 -2.51 21.47
N VAL A 78 6.68 -3.23 21.86
CA VAL A 78 5.56 -3.57 20.96
C VAL A 78 4.23 -3.08 21.52
N THR A 79 3.56 -2.24 20.74
CA THR A 79 2.16 -1.86 20.95
C THR A 79 1.27 -2.62 19.96
N THR A 80 0.24 -3.29 20.48
CA THR A 80 -0.75 -4.05 19.70
C THR A 80 -2.13 -3.43 19.83
N GLY A 81 -3.06 -3.80 18.95
CA GLY A 81 -4.46 -3.37 19.04
C GLY A 81 -4.70 -1.98 18.47
N ILE A 82 -3.73 -1.45 17.71
CA ILE A 82 -3.88 -0.17 17.01
C ILE A 82 -4.75 -0.43 15.79
N ALA A 83 -5.89 0.25 15.64
CA ALA A 83 -6.84 -0.02 14.56
C ALA A 83 -7.26 -1.51 14.54
N LYS A 84 -7.66 -2.03 15.72
CA LYS A 84 -8.05 -3.43 16.01
C LYS A 84 -6.88 -4.43 15.99
N THR A 85 -6.18 -4.58 14.87
CA THR A 85 -5.20 -5.66 14.64
C THR A 85 -3.82 -5.14 14.28
N GLY A 86 -3.64 -3.83 14.13
CA GLY A 86 -2.33 -3.22 13.84
C GLY A 86 -1.33 -3.40 14.99
N VAL A 87 -0.06 -3.50 14.60
CA VAL A 87 1.08 -3.70 15.50
C VAL A 87 2.17 -2.69 15.17
N VAL A 88 2.70 -2.02 16.19
CA VAL A 88 3.86 -1.13 16.05
C VAL A 88 4.97 -1.61 16.97
N GLY A 89 6.13 -1.92 16.39
CA GLY A 89 7.36 -2.22 17.13
C GLY A 89 8.31 -1.03 17.10
N THR A 90 8.83 -0.59 18.25
CA THR A 90 9.80 0.49 18.35
C THR A 90 11.17 -0.05 18.77
N LEU A 91 12.19 0.20 17.95
CA LEU A 91 13.57 -0.17 18.22
C LEU A 91 14.47 1.06 18.26
N ARG A 92 15.07 1.29 19.43
CA ARG A 92 16.02 2.39 19.63
C ARG A 92 17.45 1.99 19.28
N GLY A 93 18.11 2.78 18.44
CA GLY A 93 19.53 2.65 18.12
C GLY A 93 20.43 2.87 19.32
N LYS A 94 21.64 2.29 19.31
CA LYS A 94 22.63 2.44 20.40
C LYS A 94 23.45 3.72 20.30
N HIS A 95 23.57 4.30 19.10
CA HIS A 95 24.40 5.48 18.89
C HIS A 95 23.67 6.75 19.27
N ARG A 96 24.39 7.65 19.93
CA ARG A 96 23.94 9.02 20.19
C ARG A 96 24.66 9.98 19.25
N ILE A 97 23.94 10.96 18.72
CA ILE A 97 24.55 12.08 18.00
C ILE A 97 24.95 13.15 19.05
N PRO A 98 26.10 13.83 18.88
CA PRO A 98 26.51 14.92 19.77
C PRO A 98 25.46 16.03 19.90
N ASP A 99 25.46 16.72 21.04
CA ASP A 99 24.43 17.66 21.49
C ASP A 99 24.00 18.68 20.42
N GLY A 100 22.68 18.82 20.25
CA GLY A 100 22.04 19.86 19.44
C GLY A 100 21.46 19.43 18.08
N LYS A 101 21.58 18.15 17.68
CA LYS A 101 20.94 17.62 16.47
C LYS A 101 19.84 16.62 16.82
N ASN A 102 18.64 16.84 16.28
CA ASN A 102 17.58 15.83 16.33
C ASN A 102 18.05 14.58 15.58
N VAL A 103 17.89 13.43 16.21
CA VAL A 103 18.17 12.14 15.58
C VAL A 103 16.91 11.71 14.87
N PRO A 104 16.94 11.50 13.54
CA PRO A 104 15.71 11.22 12.81
C PRO A 104 15.14 9.85 13.22
N SER A 105 13.84 9.82 13.42
CA SER A 105 13.07 8.58 13.57
C SER A 105 12.46 8.20 12.23
N ILE A 106 12.49 6.92 11.88
CA ILE A 106 11.89 6.45 10.63
C ILE A 106 10.82 5.39 10.89
N GLY A 107 9.75 5.44 10.09
CA GLY A 107 8.74 4.40 9.99
C GLY A 107 9.06 3.45 8.84
N LEU A 108 9.02 2.14 9.08
CA LEU A 108 9.04 1.12 8.04
C LEU A 108 7.69 0.40 8.06
N ARG A 109 6.91 0.52 6.98
CA ARG A 109 5.53 0.04 6.91
C ARG A 109 5.38 -1.21 6.05
N ALA A 110 4.60 -2.16 6.54
CA ALA A 110 4.07 -3.29 5.79
C ALA A 110 2.59 -3.49 6.13
N ASP A 111 1.78 -3.83 5.14
CA ASP A 111 0.40 -4.30 5.28
C ASP A 111 0.35 -5.80 5.62
N MET A 112 -0.78 -6.24 6.20
CA MET A 112 -0.95 -7.60 6.71
C MET A 112 -2.20 -8.33 6.19
N ASP A 113 -3.20 -7.63 5.65
CA ASP A 113 -4.47 -8.26 5.27
C ASP A 113 -4.40 -9.06 3.97
N ALA A 114 -5.32 -10.01 3.84
CA ALA A 114 -5.56 -10.78 2.64
C ALA A 114 -6.86 -10.36 1.94
N LEU A 115 -7.07 -10.90 0.75
CA LEU A 115 -8.25 -10.65 -0.09
C LEU A 115 -9.34 -11.70 0.12
N GLU A 116 -10.59 -11.29 -0.06
CA GLU A 116 -11.75 -12.19 -0.20
C GLU A 116 -11.77 -12.79 -1.62
N MET A 117 -10.86 -13.73 -1.87
CA MET A 117 -10.78 -14.48 -3.11
C MET A 117 -10.27 -15.90 -2.89
N THR A 118 -10.67 -16.82 -3.76
CA THR A 118 -10.15 -18.19 -3.78
C THR A 118 -8.78 -18.20 -4.46
N GLU A 119 -7.80 -18.83 -3.83
CA GLU A 119 -6.51 -19.08 -4.47
C GLU A 119 -6.64 -20.15 -5.57
N GLU A 120 -6.24 -19.81 -6.79
CA GLU A 120 -6.23 -20.72 -7.94
C GLU A 120 -4.84 -21.28 -8.27
N THR A 121 -3.84 -21.02 -7.43
CA THR A 121 -2.50 -21.57 -7.62
C THR A 121 -2.43 -23.05 -7.20
N ASN A 122 -1.39 -23.73 -7.66
CA ASN A 122 -1.03 -25.08 -7.21
C ASN A 122 0.19 -25.05 -6.27
N ALA A 123 0.44 -23.93 -5.58
CA ALA A 123 1.57 -23.81 -4.68
C ALA A 123 1.47 -24.83 -3.52
N PRO A 124 2.60 -25.45 -3.09
CA PRO A 124 2.59 -26.34 -1.92
C PRO A 124 2.15 -25.67 -0.62
N HIS A 125 2.24 -24.34 -0.57
CA HIS A 125 1.88 -23.48 0.57
C HIS A 125 0.61 -22.66 0.29
N LYS A 126 -0.28 -23.14 -0.59
CA LYS A 126 -1.54 -22.46 -0.86
C LYS A 126 -2.38 -22.26 0.41
N SER A 127 -3.24 -21.25 0.39
CA SER A 127 -4.24 -20.95 1.40
C SER A 127 -5.01 -22.20 1.82
N LEU A 128 -5.07 -22.40 3.13
CA LEU A 128 -5.89 -23.42 3.78
C LEU A 128 -7.25 -22.87 4.20
N THR A 129 -7.49 -21.57 4.00
CA THR A 129 -8.73 -20.89 4.39
C THR A 129 -9.59 -20.64 3.15
N PRO A 130 -10.74 -21.34 3.00
CA PRO A 130 -11.58 -21.20 1.82
C PRO A 130 -12.00 -19.75 1.57
N GLY A 131 -11.88 -19.29 0.32
CA GLY A 131 -12.29 -17.94 -0.10
C GLY A 131 -11.41 -16.80 0.41
N LYS A 132 -10.25 -17.09 1.02
CA LYS A 132 -9.27 -16.08 1.44
C LYS A 132 -7.91 -16.38 0.84
N PHE A 133 -7.20 -15.34 0.37
CA PHE A 133 -5.91 -15.50 -0.29
C PHE A 133 -5.05 -14.23 -0.22
N HIS A 134 -3.75 -14.37 0.02
CA HIS A 134 -2.78 -13.27 -0.12
C HIS A 134 -2.43 -13.01 -1.59
N GLY A 135 -3.42 -12.63 -2.39
CA GLY A 135 -3.26 -12.35 -3.82
C GLY A 135 -2.45 -11.09 -4.13
N CYS A 136 -2.37 -10.15 -3.19
CA CYS A 136 -1.62 -8.90 -3.33
C CYS A 136 -0.18 -8.98 -2.79
N GLY A 137 0.17 -10.03 -2.01
CA GLY A 137 1.54 -10.26 -1.51
C GLY A 137 1.86 -9.68 -0.12
N HIS A 138 0.85 -9.31 0.67
CA HIS A 138 1.02 -8.73 2.02
C HIS A 138 1.69 -9.71 3.02
N ASP A 139 1.58 -11.02 2.79
CA ASP A 139 2.37 -12.06 3.47
C ASP A 139 3.88 -11.85 3.28
N GLY A 140 4.28 -11.47 2.07
CA GLY A 140 5.64 -11.10 1.70
C GLY A 140 6.08 -9.82 2.40
N HIS A 141 5.27 -8.76 2.36
CA HIS A 141 5.59 -7.48 3.01
C HIS A 141 5.80 -7.64 4.51
N THR A 142 4.88 -8.33 5.18
CA THR A 142 4.96 -8.66 6.61
C THR A 142 6.25 -9.42 6.93
N THR A 143 6.58 -10.43 6.12
CA THR A 143 7.81 -11.21 6.27
C THR A 143 9.06 -10.37 6.10
N MET A 144 9.10 -9.51 5.07
CA MET A 144 10.24 -8.62 4.80
C MET A 144 10.48 -7.65 5.96
N LEU A 145 9.41 -7.07 6.50
CA LEU A 145 9.51 -6.14 7.63
C LEU A 145 9.96 -6.84 8.92
N LEU A 146 9.45 -8.05 9.19
CA LEU A 146 9.94 -8.89 10.30
C LEU A 146 11.43 -9.23 10.15
N GLY A 147 11.88 -9.58 8.94
CA GLY A 147 13.29 -9.85 8.67
C GLY A 147 14.18 -8.62 8.91
N ALA A 148 13.73 -7.44 8.49
CA ALA A 148 14.41 -6.18 8.77
C ALA A 148 14.47 -5.89 10.29
N ALA A 149 13.35 -6.09 10.99
CA ALA A 149 13.27 -5.90 12.43
C ALA A 149 14.22 -6.84 13.19
N LYS A 150 14.25 -8.13 12.84
CA LYS A 150 15.17 -9.12 13.41
C LYS A 150 16.63 -8.73 13.21
N HIS A 151 17.00 -8.37 11.99
CA HIS A 151 18.37 -7.98 11.67
C HIS A 151 18.81 -6.71 12.44
N LEU A 152 17.96 -5.68 12.44
CA LEU A 152 18.27 -4.42 13.14
C LEU A 152 18.32 -4.60 14.66
N ALA A 153 17.47 -5.45 15.22
CA ALA A 153 17.45 -5.73 16.66
C ALA A 153 18.72 -6.43 17.16
N ALA A 154 19.38 -7.23 16.31
CA ALA A 154 20.60 -7.95 16.68
C ALA A 154 21.76 -7.01 17.05
N SER A 155 22.00 -5.97 16.24
CA SER A 155 23.13 -5.05 16.46
C SER A 155 22.70 -3.73 17.11
N ARG A 156 21.55 -3.19 16.70
CA ARG A 156 21.10 -1.82 17.00
C ARG A 156 22.14 -0.75 16.63
N ASP A 157 22.96 -1.05 15.62
CA ASP A 157 24.12 -0.26 15.20
C ASP A 157 23.73 0.95 14.34
N PHE A 158 22.83 1.78 14.86
CA PHE A 158 22.33 2.99 14.22
C PHE A 158 21.99 4.07 15.26
N CYS A 159 21.71 5.30 14.79
CA CYS A 159 21.20 6.40 15.60
C CYS A 159 19.68 6.50 15.41
N GLY A 160 18.94 6.87 16.46
CA GLY A 160 17.52 7.20 16.36
C GLY A 160 16.61 6.02 16.63
N ASP A 161 15.32 6.20 16.39
CA ASP A 161 14.32 5.17 16.59
C ASP A 161 13.79 4.67 15.22
N VAL A 162 13.57 3.36 15.13
CA VAL A 162 12.88 2.73 13.99
C VAL A 162 11.54 2.20 14.49
N HIS A 163 10.46 2.67 13.86
CA HIS A 163 9.10 2.19 14.10
C HIS A 163 8.70 1.22 12.98
N PHE A 164 8.58 -0.07 13.30
CA PHE A 164 8.07 -1.09 12.40
C PHE A 164 6.54 -1.09 12.49
N ILE A 165 5.88 -0.60 11.44
CA ILE A 165 4.44 -0.35 11.39
C ILE A 165 3.80 -1.48 10.57
N PHE A 166 3.14 -2.40 11.24
CA PHE A 166 2.35 -3.45 10.61
C PHE A 166 0.90 -3.02 10.56
N GLN A 167 0.47 -2.60 9.37
CA GLN A 167 -0.83 -1.98 9.12
C GLN A 167 -1.88 -3.05 8.76
N PRO A 168 -3.07 -3.04 9.38
CA PRO A 168 -4.18 -3.85 8.93
C PRO A 168 -4.95 -3.17 7.79
N ALA A 169 -5.89 -3.90 7.20
CA ALA A 169 -6.96 -3.35 6.37
C ALA A 169 -6.49 -2.38 5.25
N GLU A 170 -5.46 -2.76 4.50
CA GLU A 170 -5.04 -2.00 3.33
C GLU A 170 -6.05 -2.13 2.17
N GLU A 171 -6.48 -3.37 1.91
CA GLU A 171 -7.29 -3.72 0.74
C GLU A 171 -8.68 -3.09 0.79
N VAL A 172 -9.23 -3.03 2.00
CA VAL A 172 -10.60 -2.55 2.26
C VAL A 172 -10.60 -1.72 3.55
N TYR A 173 -11.43 -0.67 3.59
CA TYR A 173 -11.72 0.17 4.77
C TYR A 173 -10.65 1.19 5.18
N GLY A 174 -9.44 1.12 4.64
CA GLY A 174 -8.43 2.17 4.82
C GLY A 174 -7.79 2.18 6.22
N GLY A 175 -7.24 1.05 6.65
CA GLY A 175 -6.57 0.90 7.95
C GLY A 175 -5.45 1.91 8.20
N GLY A 176 -4.75 2.36 7.15
CA GLY A 176 -3.79 3.46 7.23
C GLY A 176 -4.40 4.77 7.74
N ARG A 177 -5.60 5.14 7.23
CA ARG A 177 -6.36 6.31 7.70
C ARG A 177 -6.72 6.16 9.18
N VAL A 178 -7.25 5.00 9.57
CA VAL A 178 -7.63 4.72 10.96
C VAL A 178 -6.42 4.82 11.90
N MET A 179 -5.29 4.22 11.53
CA MET A 179 -4.06 4.33 12.34
C MET A 179 -3.62 5.79 12.51
N VAL A 180 -3.57 6.56 11.43
CA VAL A 180 -3.06 7.94 11.46
C VAL A 180 -4.02 8.88 12.19
N GLU A 181 -5.29 8.89 11.79
CA GLU A 181 -6.25 9.92 12.20
C GLU A 181 -6.93 9.61 13.53
N GLU A 182 -7.37 8.37 13.72
CA GLU A 182 -8.17 7.95 14.86
C GLU A 182 -7.27 7.47 16.00
N GLU A 183 -6.26 6.67 15.67
CA GLU A 183 -5.32 6.12 16.66
C GLU A 183 -4.11 7.04 16.93
N LYS A 184 -4.01 8.17 16.23
CA LYS A 184 -2.93 9.16 16.40
C LYS A 184 -1.55 8.54 16.26
N LEU A 185 -1.35 7.70 15.24
CA LEU A 185 -0.13 6.91 15.04
C LEU A 185 1.15 7.74 15.20
N PHE A 186 1.24 8.88 14.51
CA PHE A 186 2.47 9.70 14.52
C PHE A 186 2.60 10.62 15.72
N GLU A 187 1.56 10.76 16.56
CA GLU A 187 1.70 11.39 17.87
C GLU A 187 2.30 10.39 18.88
N LYS A 188 1.89 9.10 18.79
CA LYS A 188 2.40 8.01 19.62
C LYS A 188 3.80 7.53 19.20
N PHE A 189 4.06 7.53 17.89
CA PHE A 189 5.28 7.02 17.24
C PHE A 189 5.78 8.03 16.21
N PRO A 190 6.46 9.10 16.64
CA PRO A 190 6.89 10.18 15.76
C PRO A 190 7.91 9.69 14.72
N CYS A 191 7.64 9.98 13.45
CA CYS A 191 8.49 9.64 12.32
C CYS A 191 8.81 10.91 11.51
N ASP A 192 10.08 11.14 11.20
CA ASP A 192 10.50 12.16 10.24
C ASP A 192 10.27 11.70 8.78
N MET A 193 10.35 10.40 8.55
CA MET A 193 10.15 9.76 7.24
C MET A 193 9.48 8.41 7.42
N VAL A 194 8.64 8.02 6.46
CA VAL A 194 8.03 6.69 6.39
C VAL A 194 8.36 6.06 5.05
N TYR A 195 8.79 4.80 5.09
CA TYR A 195 9.10 3.99 3.91
C TYR A 195 8.16 2.80 3.86
N GLY A 196 7.63 2.53 2.67
CA GLY A 196 6.88 1.31 2.34
C GLY A 196 7.37 0.78 1.01
N ILE A 197 7.15 -0.51 0.77
CA ILE A 197 7.43 -1.18 -0.50
C ILE A 197 6.26 -2.08 -0.83
N HIS A 198 6.05 -2.32 -2.12
CA HIS A 198 5.05 -3.25 -2.61
C HIS A 198 5.70 -4.12 -3.70
N ASN A 199 5.46 -5.43 -3.69
CA ASN A 199 5.83 -6.28 -4.81
C ASN A 199 5.03 -5.87 -6.05
N TRP A 200 5.67 -5.82 -7.21
CA TRP A 200 4.99 -5.47 -8.46
C TRP A 200 5.19 -6.59 -9.47
N PRO A 201 4.19 -7.45 -9.75
CA PRO A 201 4.34 -8.62 -10.62
C PRO A 201 4.85 -8.32 -12.03
N LEU A 202 4.68 -7.08 -12.50
CA LEU A 202 5.12 -6.64 -13.83
C LEU A 202 6.56 -6.09 -13.84
N LEU A 203 7.22 -5.95 -12.70
CA LEU A 203 8.64 -5.57 -12.63
C LEU A 203 9.52 -6.82 -12.69
N PRO A 204 10.65 -6.79 -13.44
CA PRO A 204 11.61 -7.87 -13.42
C PRO A 204 12.15 -8.15 -12.01
N GLU A 205 12.44 -9.42 -11.72
CA GLU A 205 13.05 -9.82 -10.46
C GLU A 205 14.35 -9.06 -10.19
N GLY A 206 14.57 -8.67 -8.94
CA GLY A 206 15.76 -7.93 -8.51
C GLY A 206 15.74 -6.44 -8.85
N VAL A 207 14.66 -5.93 -9.44
CA VAL A 207 14.50 -4.51 -9.77
C VAL A 207 13.60 -3.83 -8.74
N ILE A 208 14.10 -2.72 -8.18
CA ILE A 208 13.32 -1.80 -7.36
C ILE A 208 13.11 -0.52 -8.18
N SER A 209 11.87 -0.05 -8.27
CA SER A 209 11.52 1.21 -8.94
C SER A 209 10.94 2.19 -7.94
N ALA A 210 11.25 3.47 -8.13
CA ALA A 210 10.72 4.57 -7.33
C ALA A 210 10.59 5.83 -8.19
N ARG A 211 9.70 6.74 -7.80
CA ARG A 211 9.59 8.07 -8.42
C ARG A 211 9.38 9.15 -7.37
N VAL A 212 9.77 10.36 -7.71
CA VAL A 212 9.39 11.57 -6.95
C VAL A 212 7.99 12.00 -7.41
N GLY A 213 7.15 12.43 -6.47
CA GLY A 213 5.78 12.83 -6.72
C GLY A 213 4.78 11.66 -6.75
N PRO A 214 3.54 11.89 -7.24
CA PRO A 214 2.43 10.92 -7.14
C PRO A 214 2.74 9.59 -7.82
N ILE A 215 2.69 8.47 -7.12
CA ILE A 215 3.04 7.15 -7.70
C ILE A 215 1.84 6.25 -8.02
N MET A 216 0.73 6.43 -7.30
CA MET A 216 -0.53 5.68 -7.48
C MET A 216 -1.69 6.65 -7.74
N ALA A 217 -2.76 6.15 -8.34
CA ALA A 217 -4.00 6.91 -8.48
C ALA A 217 -4.80 6.88 -7.17
N SER A 218 -5.52 7.96 -6.88
CA SER A 218 -6.61 7.91 -5.89
C SER A 218 -7.76 7.08 -6.44
N ASN A 219 -8.50 6.40 -5.56
CA ASN A 219 -9.79 5.82 -5.91
C ASN A 219 -10.90 6.53 -5.12
N ASP A 220 -12.09 6.58 -5.73
CA ASP A 220 -13.33 7.02 -5.11
C ASP A 220 -14.46 6.17 -5.70
N GLU A 221 -15.50 5.93 -4.90
CA GLU A 221 -16.66 5.15 -5.30
C GLU A 221 -17.91 6.04 -5.35
N PHE A 222 -18.83 5.73 -6.26
CA PHE A 222 -20.10 6.45 -6.37
C PHE A 222 -21.26 5.51 -6.66
N ASN A 223 -22.45 5.89 -6.20
CA ASN A 223 -23.72 5.24 -6.53
C ASN A 223 -24.68 6.28 -7.11
N ILE A 224 -25.26 6.00 -8.27
CA ILE A 224 -26.31 6.83 -8.88
C ILE A 224 -27.59 6.02 -8.94
N THR A 225 -28.65 6.54 -8.29
CA THR A 225 -30.00 5.97 -8.38
C THR A 225 -30.85 6.86 -9.26
N VAL A 226 -31.26 6.34 -10.41
CA VAL A 226 -32.22 7.00 -11.31
C VAL A 226 -33.61 6.47 -11.00
N LYS A 227 -34.56 7.37 -10.73
CA LYS A 227 -35.97 7.03 -10.47
C LYS A 227 -36.82 7.56 -11.62
N GLY A 228 -37.55 6.65 -12.24
CA GLY A 228 -38.49 6.89 -13.31
C GLY A 228 -39.94 6.68 -12.86
N HIS A 229 -40.76 6.30 -13.82
CA HIS A 229 -42.14 5.89 -13.61
C HIS A 229 -42.42 4.73 -14.56
N GLY A 230 -42.53 3.52 -14.00
CA GLY A 230 -42.71 2.31 -14.78
C GLY A 230 -44.10 2.17 -15.41
N GLY A 231 -44.26 1.17 -16.27
CA GLY A 231 -45.52 0.88 -16.94
C GLY A 231 -45.39 -0.17 -18.04
N HIS A 232 -46.46 -0.40 -18.79
CA HIS A 232 -46.43 -1.36 -19.89
C HIS A 232 -45.55 -0.81 -21.04
N ALA A 233 -44.61 -1.63 -21.53
CA ALA A 233 -43.66 -1.24 -22.59
C ALA A 233 -44.31 -0.82 -23.93
N ALA A 234 -45.59 -1.12 -24.14
CA ALA A 234 -46.35 -0.67 -25.33
C ALA A 234 -46.96 0.73 -25.16
N MET A 235 -46.84 1.34 -23.98
CA MET A 235 -47.39 2.66 -23.65
C MET A 235 -46.30 3.60 -23.07
N PRO A 236 -45.17 3.80 -23.76
CA PRO A 236 -44.03 4.55 -23.19
C PRO A 236 -44.36 6.01 -22.88
N HIS A 237 -45.33 6.62 -23.58
CA HIS A 237 -45.78 8.00 -23.33
C HIS A 237 -46.46 8.22 -21.98
N LEU A 238 -46.81 7.14 -21.26
CA LEU A 238 -47.32 7.18 -19.89
C LEU A 238 -46.22 6.91 -18.85
N THR A 239 -44.99 6.67 -19.28
CA THR A 239 -43.86 6.27 -18.44
C THR A 239 -42.76 7.32 -18.45
N THR A 240 -41.85 7.24 -17.49
CA THR A 240 -40.55 7.90 -17.53
C THR A 240 -39.50 6.80 -17.42
N ASP A 241 -38.94 6.38 -18.55
CA ASP A 241 -38.07 5.20 -18.62
C ASP A 241 -36.69 5.47 -17.98
N PRO A 242 -36.38 4.89 -16.81
CA PRO A 242 -35.11 5.12 -16.13
C PRO A 242 -33.94 4.41 -16.84
N ILE A 243 -34.17 3.40 -17.69
CA ILE A 243 -33.11 2.74 -18.48
C ILE A 243 -32.58 3.72 -19.52
N VAL A 244 -33.46 4.40 -20.26
CA VAL A 244 -33.06 5.40 -21.27
C VAL A 244 -32.30 6.55 -20.61
N ILE A 245 -32.80 7.05 -19.47
CA ILE A 245 -32.13 8.12 -18.71
C ILE A 245 -30.75 7.66 -18.23
N SER A 246 -30.67 6.47 -17.64
CA SER A 246 -29.41 5.92 -17.10
C SER A 246 -28.38 5.71 -18.20
N ALA A 247 -28.78 5.23 -19.39
CA ALA A 247 -27.88 5.08 -20.54
C ALA A 247 -27.28 6.42 -21.00
N GLN A 248 -28.08 7.49 -20.97
CA GLN A 248 -27.62 8.85 -21.26
C GLN A 248 -26.66 9.36 -20.17
N VAL A 249 -26.95 9.10 -18.89
CA VAL A 249 -26.04 9.44 -17.79
C VAL A 249 -24.69 8.73 -17.96
N VAL A 250 -24.66 7.41 -18.17
CA VAL A 250 -23.42 6.64 -18.36
C VAL A 250 -22.59 7.20 -19.51
N SER A 251 -23.23 7.54 -20.63
CA SER A 251 -22.58 8.15 -21.79
C SER A 251 -22.03 9.55 -21.46
N ALA A 252 -22.79 10.37 -20.74
CA ALA A 252 -22.38 11.71 -20.34
C ALA A 252 -21.21 11.71 -19.35
N LEU A 253 -21.13 10.71 -18.44
CA LEU A 253 -20.02 10.59 -17.48
C LEU A 253 -18.66 10.46 -18.19
N GLN A 254 -18.61 9.88 -19.40
CA GLN A 254 -17.37 9.81 -20.20
C GLN A 254 -16.85 11.20 -20.62
N GLY A 255 -17.74 12.18 -20.65
CA GLY A 255 -17.42 13.59 -20.91
C GLY A 255 -16.54 14.21 -19.82
N MET A 256 -16.54 13.69 -18.59
CA MET A 256 -15.69 14.22 -17.52
C MET A 256 -14.21 14.05 -17.88
N VAL A 257 -13.78 12.82 -18.16
CA VAL A 257 -12.39 12.54 -18.56
C VAL A 257 -12.09 13.13 -19.95
N SER A 258 -12.98 12.94 -20.92
CA SER A 258 -12.67 13.30 -22.31
C SER A 258 -12.78 14.79 -22.64
N ARG A 259 -13.47 15.59 -21.82
CA ARG A 259 -13.73 17.03 -22.11
C ARG A 259 -13.47 17.98 -20.95
N HIS A 260 -13.45 17.52 -19.70
CA HIS A 260 -13.31 18.40 -18.53
C HIS A 260 -11.98 18.21 -17.76
N THR A 261 -11.23 17.15 -18.02
CA THR A 261 -9.89 16.93 -17.47
C THR A 261 -8.83 17.52 -18.42
N ASP A 262 -7.79 18.15 -17.87
CA ASP A 262 -6.62 18.56 -18.66
C ASP A 262 -6.04 17.30 -19.35
N PRO A 263 -5.78 17.32 -20.67
CA PRO A 263 -5.19 16.17 -21.36
C PRO A 263 -3.83 15.68 -20.81
N LEU A 264 -3.15 16.48 -19.99
CA LEU A 264 -1.91 16.12 -19.30
C LEU A 264 -2.13 15.47 -17.92
N ASP A 265 -3.34 15.60 -17.37
CA ASP A 265 -3.72 14.97 -16.11
C ASP A 265 -4.23 13.54 -16.30
N SER A 266 -4.06 12.69 -15.29
CA SER A 266 -4.53 11.31 -15.30
C SER A 266 -5.86 11.19 -14.55
N ALA A 267 -6.91 10.76 -15.25
CA ALA A 267 -8.22 10.48 -14.66
C ALA A 267 -8.88 9.28 -15.35
N VAL A 268 -9.64 8.49 -14.58
CA VAL A 268 -10.45 7.38 -15.08
C VAL A 268 -11.81 7.45 -14.38
N VAL A 269 -12.88 7.22 -15.12
CA VAL A 269 -14.23 7.05 -14.59
C VAL A 269 -14.80 5.77 -15.15
N SER A 270 -15.19 4.84 -14.28
CA SER A 270 -15.71 3.54 -14.68
C SER A 270 -17.07 3.29 -14.03
N VAL A 271 -18.08 3.00 -14.85
CA VAL A 271 -19.37 2.46 -14.38
C VAL A 271 -19.26 0.95 -14.44
N THR A 272 -19.01 0.33 -13.29
CA THR A 272 -18.70 -1.10 -13.20
C THR A 272 -19.94 -1.97 -13.00
N GLN A 273 -21.08 -1.36 -12.63
CA GLN A 273 -22.35 -2.04 -12.43
C GLN A 273 -23.51 -1.21 -13.00
N PHE A 274 -24.47 -1.89 -13.64
CA PHE A 274 -25.72 -1.29 -14.12
C PHE A 274 -26.86 -2.25 -13.82
N ARG A 275 -27.81 -1.83 -12.98
CA ARG A 275 -28.95 -2.65 -12.55
C ARG A 275 -30.24 -1.88 -12.81
N ALA A 276 -31.16 -2.47 -13.58
CA ALA A 276 -32.47 -1.90 -13.86
C ALA A 276 -33.43 -3.01 -14.31
N GLY A 277 -34.72 -2.84 -14.05
CA GLY A 277 -35.73 -3.81 -14.49
C GLY A 277 -35.88 -5.04 -13.60
N THR A 278 -36.78 -5.91 -14.05
CA THR A 278 -36.97 -7.28 -13.56
C THR A 278 -36.81 -8.23 -14.75
N ASP A 279 -37.13 -9.52 -14.58
CA ASP A 279 -37.11 -10.49 -15.69
C ASP A 279 -38.25 -10.30 -16.72
N ALA A 280 -39.14 -9.32 -16.51
CA ALA A 280 -40.27 -9.06 -17.40
C ALA A 280 -39.89 -8.21 -18.62
N TYR A 281 -40.00 -8.79 -19.82
CA TYR A 281 -39.68 -8.13 -21.11
C TYR A 281 -40.68 -7.04 -21.54
N ASN A 282 -41.88 -6.98 -20.95
CA ASN A 282 -42.97 -6.10 -21.35
C ASN A 282 -43.23 -4.95 -20.36
N VAL A 283 -42.30 -4.70 -19.44
CA VAL A 283 -42.42 -3.68 -18.39
C VAL A 283 -41.26 -2.69 -18.49
N ILE A 284 -41.59 -1.40 -18.56
CA ILE A 284 -40.63 -0.32 -18.30
C ILE A 284 -40.52 -0.20 -16.77
N PRO A 285 -39.31 -0.25 -16.18
CA PRO A 285 -39.14 -0.14 -14.73
C PRO A 285 -39.34 1.27 -14.20
N ASP A 286 -39.45 1.38 -12.88
CA ASP A 286 -39.45 2.63 -12.11
C ASP A 286 -38.07 3.00 -11.54
#